data_AF-A0A969Q9B4-F1
#
_entry.id   AF-A0A969Q9B4-F1
#
_cell.length_a   1.000
_cell.length_b   1.000
_cell.length_c   1.000
_cell.angle_alpha   90.00
_cell.angle_beta   90.00
_cell.angle_gamma   90.00
#
_symmetry.space_group_name_H-M   'P 1'
#
loop_
_entity.id
_entity.type
_entity.pdbx_description
1 polymer ?
#
loop_
_entity_poly.entity_id
_entity_poly.type
_entity_poly.pdbx_seq_one_letter_code
_entity_poly.pdbx_strand_id
1 'polypeptide(L)' 'MVTQLQSPEKSQIIYPDDNGEPMSDNTEHFRLIVWIKENLELLFAPIADVFVAGNLLWYPVEGK' A
#
# COMPACT_ATOMS: atom_id res chain seq x y z
N MET A 1 -23.05 12.45 -41.44
CA MET A 1 -22.81 11.33 -40.52
C MET A 1 -21.89 11.84 -39.42
N VAL A 2 -22.30 11.77 -38.16
CA VAL A 2 -21.49 12.24 -37.02
C VAL A 2 -20.74 11.04 -36.47
N THR A 3 -19.41 11.02 -36.65
CA THR A 3 -18.54 9.99 -36.08
C THR A 3 -18.31 10.32 -34.62
N GLN A 4 -18.88 9.55 -33.70
CA GLN A 4 -18.56 9.63 -32.28
C GLN A 4 -17.12 9.13 -32.09
N LEU A 5 -16.25 9.99 -31.55
CA LEU A 5 -14.94 9.60 -31.07
C LEU A 5 -15.15 8.64 -29.89
N GLN A 6 -14.81 7.36 -30.07
CA GLN A 6 -14.73 6.41 -28.98
C GLN A 6 -13.72 6.94 -27.97
N SER A 7 -14.16 7.18 -26.73
CA SER A 7 -13.24 7.48 -25.64
C SER A 7 -12.23 6.34 -25.55
N PRO A 8 -10.92 6.64 -25.39
CA PRO A 8 -9.92 5.58 -25.27
C PRO A 8 -10.33 4.68 -24.12
N GLU A 9 -10.42 3.37 -24.37
CA GLU A 9 -10.64 2.40 -23.30
C GLU A 9 -9.53 2.60 -22.27
N LYS A 10 -9.91 2.96 -21.05
CA LYS A 10 -8.97 3.00 -19.92
C LYS A 10 -8.46 1.57 -19.74
N SER A 11 -7.22 1.30 -20.14
CA SER A 11 -6.57 0.02 -19.86
C SER A 11 -6.69 -0.29 -18.36
N GLN A 12 -7.07 -1.51 -18.03
CA GLN A 12 -7.15 -1.95 -16.63
C GLN A 12 -5.76 -1.88 -16.00
N ILE A 13 -5.61 -1.02 -15.00
CA ILE A 13 -4.35 -0.87 -14.24
C ILE A 13 -4.33 -1.98 -13.18
N ILE A 14 -3.25 -2.76 -13.17
CA ILE A 14 -2.99 -3.80 -12.17
C ILE A 14 -1.96 -3.24 -11.19
N TYR A 15 -2.36 -3.12 -9.92
CA TYR A 15 -1.45 -2.77 -8.83
C TYR A 15 -0.86 -4.05 -8.26
N PRO A 16 0.48 -4.15 -8.15
CA PRO A 16 1.09 -5.35 -7.60
C PRO A 16 0.82 -5.46 -6.10
N ASP A 17 0.66 -6.70 -5.64
CA ASP A 17 0.54 -7.09 -4.24
C ASP A 17 1.90 -7.35 -3.58
N ASP A 18 2.97 -7.36 -4.38
CA ASP A 18 4.36 -7.55 -3.99
C ASP A 18 5.26 -6.53 -4.72
N ASN A 19 6.17 -5.89 -3.99
CA ASN A 19 7.20 -5.03 -4.56
C ASN A 19 8.51 -5.78 -4.87
N GLY A 20 8.56 -7.09 -4.61
CA GLY A 20 9.72 -7.96 -4.83
C GLY A 20 10.80 -7.83 -3.75
N GLU A 21 10.51 -7.13 -2.64
CA GLU A 21 11.44 -6.94 -1.54
C GLU A 21 11.24 -7.99 -0.45
N PRO A 22 12.31 -8.52 0.17
CA PRO A 22 12.25 -9.63 1.11
C PRO A 22 11.76 -9.23 2.52
N MET A 23 10.94 -8.17 2.61
CA MET A 23 10.65 -7.40 3.83
C MET A 23 10.11 -8.30 4.97
N SER A 24 9.37 -9.36 4.66
CA SER A 24 8.84 -10.32 5.64
C SER A 24 9.10 -11.79 5.30
N ASP A 25 10.07 -12.08 4.42
CA ASP A 25 10.29 -13.44 3.92
C ASP A 25 10.96 -14.36 4.95
N ASN A 26 11.26 -13.84 6.15
CA ASN A 26 11.66 -14.64 7.30
C ASN A 26 11.05 -14.14 8.62
N THR A 27 11.02 -15.02 9.62
CA THR A 27 10.40 -14.75 10.93
C THR A 27 11.18 -13.76 11.79
N GLU A 28 12.49 -13.57 11.57
CA GLU A 28 13.30 -12.62 12.34
C GLU A 28 12.94 -11.18 11.96
N HIS A 29 12.92 -10.86 10.67
CA HIS A 29 12.51 -9.56 10.15
C HIS A 29 11.04 -9.27 10.49
N PHE A 30 10.16 -10.27 10.32
CA PHE A 30 8.75 -10.13 10.69
C PHE A 30 8.58 -9.76 12.17
N ARG A 31 9.32 -10.41 13.07
CA ARG A 31 9.27 -10.12 14.51
C ARG A 31 9.67 -8.67 14.81
N LEU A 32 10.72 -8.17 14.16
CA LEU A 32 11.17 -6.78 14.34
C LEU A 32 10.13 -5.78 13.82
N ILE A 33 9.53 -6.04 12.66
CA ILE A 33 8.46 -5.21 12.09
C ILE A 33 7.27 -5.13 13.05
N VAL A 34 6.79 -6.28 13.56
CA VAL A 34 5.68 -6.32 14.52
C VAL A 34 6.02 -5.56 15.79
N TRP A 35 7.21 -5.78 16.34
CA TRP A 35 7.65 -5.10 17.55
C TRP A 35 7.63 -3.57 17.38
N ILE A 36 8.17 -3.05 16.28
CA ILE A 36 8.16 -1.61 15.99
C ILE A 36 6.72 -1.11 15.78
N LYS A 37 5.95 -1.80 14.93
CA LYS A 37 4.60 -1.39 14.53
C LYS A 37 3.65 -1.30 15.72
N GLU A 38 3.60 -2.31 16.58
CA GLU A 38 2.69 -2.33 17.73
C GLU A 38 3.04 -1.23 18.76
N ASN A 39 4.33 -0.97 18.98
CA ASN A 39 4.74 0.12 19.88
C ASN A 39 4.38 1.50 19.31
N LEU A 40 4.48 1.70 17.99
CA LEU A 40 4.04 2.93 17.34
C LEU A 40 2.51 3.08 17.40
N GLU A 41 1.74 2.01 17.26
CA GLU A 41 0.29 2.05 17.45
C GLU A 41 -0.08 2.48 18.88
N LEU A 42 0.60 1.95 19.89
CA LEU A 42 0.37 2.36 21.27
C LEU A 42 0.74 3.83 21.50
N LEU A 43 1.87 4.28 20.94
CA LEU A 43 2.33 5.66 21.06
C LEU A 43 1.34 6.66 20.43
N PHE A 44 0.79 6.30 19.27
CA PHE A 44 -0.10 7.18 18.50
C PHE A 44 -1.59 6.92 18.72
N ALA A 45 -1.97 5.98 19.59
CA ALA A 45 -3.37 5.68 19.92
C ALA A 45 -4.25 6.91 20.25
N PRO A 46 -3.75 8.00 20.87
CA PRO A 46 -4.55 9.20 21.12
C PRO A 46 -4.81 10.09 19.89
N ILE A 47 -4.13 9.86 18.75
CA ILE A 47 -4.18 10.73 17.57
C ILE A 47 -4.97 10.02 16.46
N ALA A 48 -6.24 10.40 16.31
CA ALA A 48 -7.17 9.76 15.36
C ALA A 48 -6.74 9.79 13.90
N ASP A 49 -5.92 10.77 13.51
CA ASP A 49 -5.45 10.95 12.13
C ASP A 49 -4.18 10.13 11.80
N VAL A 50 -3.69 9.30 12.73
CA VAL A 50 -2.49 8.47 12.52
C VAL A 50 -2.87 7.02 12.25
N PHE A 51 -2.34 6.49 11.15
CA PHE A 51 -2.41 5.08 10.79
C PHE A 51 -1.00 4.49 10.74
N VAL A 52 -0.78 3.34 11.39
CA VAL A 52 0.51 2.64 11.43
C VAL A 52 0.37 1.29 10.73
N ALA A 53 1.09 1.10 9.62
CA ALA A 53 1.15 -0.17 8.91
C ALA A 53 2.52 -0.83 9.07
N GLY A 54 2.56 -2.17 9.11
CA GLY A 54 3.81 -2.94 9.15
C GLY A 54 4.41 -3.15 7.75
N ASN A 55 3.56 -3.51 6.79
CA ASN A 55 3.90 -3.55 5.37
C ASN A 55 2.70 -2.96 4.60
N LEU A 56 2.93 -1.94 3.78
CA LEU A 56 1.86 -1.24 3.05
C LEU A 56 2.34 -0.85 1.65
N LEU A 57 1.71 -1.46 0.64
CA LEU A 57 1.77 -0.98 -0.73
C LEU A 57 0.65 0.04 -0.92
N TRP A 58 1.02 1.32 -1.07
CA TRP A 58 0.07 2.41 -1.22
C TRP A 58 0.26 3.12 -2.55
N TYR A 59 -0.81 3.13 -3.35
CA TYR A 59 -0.88 3.79 -4.66
C TYR A 59 -1.86 4.97 -4.58
N PRO A 60 -1.44 6.13 -4.05
CA PRO A 60 -2.34 7.26 -3.80
C PRO A 60 -2.84 7.93 -5.09
N VAL A 61 -2.17 7.69 -6.22
CA VAL A 61 -2.51 8.28 -7.52
C VAL A 61 -2.69 7.16 -8.54
N GLU A 62 -3.78 7.20 -9.28
CA GLU A 62 -4.10 6.19 -10.28
C GLU A 62 -2.98 6.11 -11.36
N GLY A 63 -2.35 4.94 -11.53
CA GLY A 63 -1.30 4.71 -12.52
C GLY A 63 0.04 5.42 -12.31
N LYS A 64 0.41 5.76 -11.06
CA LYS A 64 1.70 6.38 -10.70
C LYS A 64 2.51 5.55 -9.72
#